data_AF-A0A962XZ55-F1
#
_entry.id   AF-A0A962XZ55-F1
#
_cell.length_a   1.000
_cell.length_b   1.000
_cell.length_c   1.000
_cell.angle_alpha   90.00
_cell.angle_beta   90.00
_cell.angle_gamma   90.00
#
_symmetry.space_group_name_H-M   'P 1'
#
loop_
_entity.id
_entity.type
_entity.pdbx_description
1 polymer ?
#
loop_
_entity_poly.entity_id
_entity_poly.type
_entity_poly.pdbx_seq_one_letter_code
_entity_poly.pdbx_strand_id
1 'polypeptide(L)'
;MLRTIVIVCGILLGLLVAAILIASSHSNVLAGLRHVIADPWGVVTLLDLGVGLLFVTVWLALVEPSPRRAAAWIVALLLLGNVVTLAYLLSRTCRARQLRDLFLPSRSSDWR
;
A
#
# COMPACT_ATOMS: atom_id res chain seq x y z
N MET A 1 -1.52 -20.72 -5.27
CA MET A 1 -1.85 -19.70 -4.24
C MET A 1 -1.01 -18.44 -4.37
N LEU A 2 0.33 -18.50 -4.29
CA LEU A 2 1.19 -17.31 -4.42
C LEU A 2 1.07 -16.59 -5.78
N ARG A 3 1.08 -17.35 -6.90
CA ARG A 3 0.84 -16.80 -8.25
C ARG A 3 -0.52 -16.10 -8.38
N THR A 4 -1.56 -16.64 -7.75
CA THR A 4 -2.90 -16.06 -7.79
C THR A 4 -2.94 -14.72 -7.06
N ILE A 5 -2.27 -14.61 -5.91
CA ILE A 5 -2.14 -13.35 -5.15
C ILE A 5 -1.40 -12.29 -5.96
N VAL A 6 -0.29 -12.67 -6.62
CA VAL A 6 0.46 -11.74 -7.49
C VAL A 6 -0.39 -11.24 -8.64
N ILE A 7 -1.18 -12.12 -9.28
CA ILE A 7 -2.08 -11.74 -10.37
C ILE A 7 -3.18 -10.81 -9.86
N VAL A 8 -3.82 -11.12 -8.74
CA VAL A 8 -4.89 -10.29 -8.15
C VAL A 8 -4.35 -8.92 -7.72
N CYS A 9 -3.22 -8.87 -7.02
CA CYS A 9 -2.57 -7.62 -6.65
C CYS A 9 -2.12 -6.83 -7.88
N GLY A 10 -1.59 -7.49 -8.91
CA GLY A 10 -1.21 -6.83 -10.17
C GLY A 10 -2.41 -6.23 -10.90
N ILE A 11 -3.54 -6.95 -10.95
CA ILE A 11 -4.79 -6.46 -11.55
C ILE A 11 -5.34 -5.27 -10.75
N LEU A 12 -5.40 -5.37 -9.42
CA LEU A 12 -5.87 -4.28 -8.56
C LEU A 12 -4.98 -3.04 -8.68
N LEU A 13 -3.66 -3.22 -8.75
CA LEU A 13 -2.70 -2.14 -8.97
C LEU A 13 -2.93 -1.48 -10.34
N GLY A 14 -3.06 -2.27 -11.40
CA GLY A 14 -3.34 -1.78 -12.74
C GLY A 14 -4.66 -1.00 -12.81
N LEU A 15 -5.70 -1.52 -12.15
CA LEU A 15 -7.00 -0.84 -12.04
C LEU A 15 -6.88 0.51 -11.31
N LEU A 16 -6.16 0.55 -10.19
CA LEU A 16 -5.98 1.76 -9.41
C LEU A 16 -5.20 2.83 -10.20
N VAL A 17 -4.12 2.43 -10.86
CA VAL A 17 -3.32 3.32 -11.71
C VAL A 17 -4.14 3.82 -12.90
N ALA A 18 -4.89 2.95 -13.56
CA ALA A 18 -5.78 3.35 -14.66
C ALA A 18 -6.84 4.34 -14.20
N ALA A 19 -7.49 4.10 -13.05
CA ALA A 19 -8.46 5.02 -12.46
C ALA A 19 -7.83 6.38 -12.13
N ILE A 20 -6.61 6.41 -11.57
CA ILE A 20 -5.87 7.65 -11.29
C ILE A 20 -5.56 8.42 -12.57
N LEU A 21 -5.12 7.73 -13.64
CA LEU A 21 -4.81 8.36 -14.93
C LEU A 21 -6.07 8.93 -15.60
N ILE A 22 -7.17 8.17 -15.59
CA ILE A 22 -8.46 8.63 -16.12
C ILE A 22 -8.95 9.84 -15.32
N ALA A 23 -8.95 9.77 -13.98
CA ALA A 23 -9.36 10.88 -13.12
C ALA A 23 -8.50 12.13 -13.33
N SER A 24 -7.18 11.96 -13.46
CA SER A 24 -6.23 13.05 -13.72
C SER A 24 -6.43 13.69 -15.09
N SER A 25 -6.87 12.94 -16.09
CA SER A 25 -7.16 13.48 -17.44
C SER A 25 -8.43 14.34 -17.47
N HIS A 26 -9.41 14.07 -16.59
CA HIS A 26 -10.66 14.82 -16.53
C HIS A 26 -10.59 16.05 -15.62
N SER A 27 -9.85 15.97 -14.51
CA SER A 27 -9.84 17.02 -13.51
C SER A 27 -8.57 17.00 -12.67
N ASN A 28 -8.10 18.18 -12.28
CA ASN A 28 -6.98 18.29 -11.35
C ASN A 28 -7.33 17.61 -10.02
N VAL A 29 -6.38 16.85 -9.47
CA VAL A 29 -6.53 16.13 -8.19
C VAL A 29 -7.06 17.04 -7.08
N LEU A 30 -6.62 18.30 -7.05
CA LEU A 30 -7.05 19.29 -6.06
C LEU A 30 -8.53 19.69 -6.19
N ALA A 31 -9.06 19.74 -7.42
CA ALA A 31 -10.47 20.03 -7.68
C ALA A 31 -11.35 18.83 -7.28
N GLY A 32 -10.91 17.61 -7.59
CA GLY A 32 -11.56 16.38 -7.13
C GLY A 32 -11.60 16.28 -5.60
N LEU A 33 -10.47 16.55 -4.94
CA LEU A 33 -10.38 16.54 -3.48
C LEU A 33 -11.31 17.56 -2.83
N ARG A 34 -11.43 18.77 -3.41
CA ARG A 34 -12.36 19.79 -2.92
C ARG A 34 -13.83 19.33 -3.02
N HIS A 35 -14.16 18.55 -4.04
CA HIS A 35 -15.51 17.97 -4.19
C HIS A 35 -15.77 16.88 -3.15
N VAL A 36 -14.77 16.04 -2.89
CA VAL A 36 -14.86 14.97 -1.87
C VAL A 36 -14.96 15.56 -0.46
N ILE A 37 -14.19 16.60 -0.13
CA ILE A 37 -14.28 17.24 1.19
C ILE A 37 -15.61 17.98 1.38
N ALA A 38 -16.23 18.46 0.30
CA ALA A 38 -17.54 19.10 0.36
C ALA A 38 -18.68 18.12 0.66
N ASP A 39 -18.47 16.81 0.42
CA ASP A 39 -19.43 15.76 0.73
C ASP A 39 -19.13 15.14 2.11
N PRO A 40 -20.12 15.02 3.02
CA PRO A 40 -19.93 14.41 4.34
C PRO A 40 -19.42 12.96 4.27
N TRP A 41 -19.91 12.16 3.31
CA TRP A 41 -19.44 10.80 3.08
C TRP A 41 -18.07 10.77 2.40
N GLY A 42 -17.74 11.80 1.62
CA GLY A 42 -16.40 12.01 1.07
C GLY A 42 -15.34 12.21 2.17
N VAL A 43 -15.69 12.92 3.24
CA VAL A 43 -14.81 13.05 4.42
C VAL A 43 -14.67 11.71 5.16
N VAL A 44 -15.75 10.96 5.34
CA VAL A 44 -15.71 9.63 5.99
C VAL A 44 -14.82 8.66 5.21
N THR A 45 -14.92 8.65 3.89
CA THR A 45 -14.08 7.80 3.03
C THR A 45 -12.61 8.22 3.02
N LEU A 46 -12.32 9.52 3.06
CA LEU A 46 -10.95 10.04 3.29
C LEU A 46 -10.38 9.57 4.62
N LEU A 47 -11.19 9.58 5.67
CA LEU A 47 -10.79 9.17 7.02
C LEU A 47 -10.55 7.66 7.09
N ASP A 48 -11.43 6.85 6.47
CA ASP A 48 -11.25 5.40 6.31
C ASP A 48 -9.93 5.06 5.59
N LEU A 49 -9.67 5.73 4.45
CA LEU A 49 -8.41 5.59 3.71
C LEU A 49 -7.20 6.00 4.56
N GLY A 50 -7.30 7.12 5.28
CA GLY A 50 -6.23 7.62 6.15
C GLY A 50 -5.89 6.65 7.28
N VAL A 51 -6.90 6.12 7.98
CA VAL A 51 -6.73 5.10 9.03
C VAL A 51 -6.14 3.82 8.45
N GLY A 52 -6.59 3.40 7.26
CA GLY A 52 -6.03 2.27 6.54
C GLY A 52 -4.53 2.44 6.23
N LEU A 53 -4.13 3.60 5.68
CA LEU A 53 -2.71 3.92 5.43
C LEU A 53 -1.90 3.93 6.73
N LEU A 54 -2.45 4.43 7.83
CA LEU A 54 -1.78 4.50 9.12
C LEU A 54 -1.53 3.10 9.68
N PHE A 55 -2.52 2.21 9.57
CA PHE A 55 -2.37 0.81 9.94
C PHE A 55 -1.28 0.12 9.10
N VAL A 56 -1.27 0.34 7.78
CA VAL A 56 -0.24 -0.22 6.89
C VAL A 56 1.14 0.36 7.21
N THR A 57 1.25 1.64 7.55
CA THR A 57 2.50 2.29 7.96
C THR A 57 3.09 1.62 9.19
N VAL A 58 2.28 1.39 10.22
CA VAL A 58 2.69 0.69 11.44
C VAL A 58 3.08 -0.75 11.13
N TRP A 59 2.27 -1.47 10.34
CA TRP A 59 2.59 -2.82 9.89
C TRP A 59 3.93 -2.89 9.15
N LEU A 60 4.19 -1.97 8.24
CA LEU A 60 5.41 -1.89 7.46
C LEU A 60 6.63 -1.63 8.34
N ALA A 61 6.50 -0.76 9.36
CA ALA A 61 7.55 -0.50 10.33
C ALA A 61 7.86 -1.71 11.22
N LEU A 62 6.85 -2.52 11.55
CA LEU A 62 7.01 -3.73 12.36
C LEU A 62 7.64 -4.89 11.59
N VAL A 63 7.36 -4.98 10.29
CA VAL A 63 7.74 -6.14 9.49
C VAL A 63 9.06 -5.95 8.76
N GLU A 64 9.42 -4.72 8.40
CA GLU A 64 10.68 -4.45 7.72
C GLU A 64 11.83 -4.38 8.73
N PRO A 65 12.83 -5.28 8.67
CA PRO A 65 13.93 -5.32 9.64
C PRO A 65 14.90 -4.15 9.51
N SER A 66 14.86 -3.43 8.39
CA SER A 66 15.74 -2.28 8.13
C SER A 66 14.96 -0.96 8.19
N PRO A 67 15.23 -0.09 9.18
CA PRO A 67 14.46 1.13 9.37
C PRO A 67 14.61 2.12 8.19
N ARG A 68 15.72 2.07 7.46
CA ARG A 68 15.93 2.89 6.25
C ARG A 68 15.01 2.47 5.10
N ARG A 69 14.79 1.17 4.88
CA ARG A 69 13.85 0.70 3.85
C ARG A 69 12.41 0.94 4.29
N ALA A 70 12.12 0.73 5.58
CA ALA A 70 10.82 1.06 6.14
C ALA A 70 10.48 2.54 5.89
N ALA A 71 11.40 3.46 6.22
CA ALA A 71 11.21 4.88 5.97
C ALA A 71 10.98 5.21 4.48
N ALA A 72 11.75 4.62 3.57
CA ALA A 72 11.55 4.82 2.13
C ALA A 72 10.16 4.36 1.67
N TRP A 73 9.71 3.20 2.14
CA TRP A 73 8.39 2.67 1.82
C TRP A 73 7.26 3.47 2.46
N ILE A 74 7.43 3.99 3.67
CA ILE A 74 6.47 4.86 4.35
C ILE A 74 6.32 6.19 3.59
N VAL A 75 7.43 6.81 3.18
CA VAL A 75 7.41 8.03 2.36
C VAL A 75 6.70 7.78 1.04
N ALA A 76 7.01 6.66 0.37
CA ALA A 76 6.32 6.27 -0.84
C ALA A 76 4.81 6.04 -0.59
N LEU A 77 4.44 5.42 0.53
CA LEU A 77 3.04 5.14 0.90
C LEU A 77 2.26 6.42 1.19
N LEU A 78 2.89 7.44 1.77
CA LEU A 78 2.26 8.75 1.94
C LEU A 78 2.06 9.49 0.61
N LEU A 79 2.92 9.25 -0.39
CA LEU A 79 2.85 9.89 -1.70
C LEU A 79 1.87 9.19 -2.66
N LEU A 80 1.88 7.87 -2.68
CA LEU A 80 1.16 7.03 -3.67
C LEU A 80 0.00 6.23 -3.05
N GLY A 81 -0.13 6.23 -1.72
CA GLY A 81 -1.18 5.51 -1.01
C GLY A 81 -1.12 3.99 -1.23
N ASN A 82 -2.28 3.41 -1.48
CA ASN A 82 -2.45 1.96 -1.61
C ASN A 82 -1.67 1.35 -2.78
N VAL A 83 -1.27 2.14 -3.78
CA VAL A 83 -0.38 1.69 -4.88
C VAL A 83 0.92 1.14 -4.31
N VAL A 84 1.47 1.79 -3.28
CA VAL A 84 2.73 1.38 -2.65
C VAL A 84 2.54 0.16 -1.76
N THR A 85 1.41 0.06 -1.06
CA THR A 85 1.05 -1.15 -0.31
C THR A 85 1.02 -2.38 -1.22
N LEU A 86 0.37 -2.25 -2.38
CA LEU A 86 0.30 -3.30 -3.39
C LEU A 86 1.66 -3.59 -4.02
N ALA A 87 2.45 -2.57 -4.37
CA ALA A 87 3.80 -2.73 -4.93
C ALA A 87 4.76 -3.40 -3.93
N TYR A 88 4.68 -3.04 -2.65
CA TYR A 88 5.45 -3.65 -1.57
C TYR A 88 5.08 -5.13 -1.42
N LEU A 89 3.77 -5.45 -1.37
CA LEU A 89 3.30 -6.83 -1.33
C LEU A 89 3.78 -7.62 -2.55
N LEU A 90 3.73 -7.04 -3.76
CA LEU A 90 4.20 -7.67 -4.99
C LEU A 90 5.70 -7.94 -4.95
N SER A 91 6.50 -6.94 -4.58
CA SER A 91 7.95 -7.06 -4.48
C SER A 91 8.34 -8.15 -3.49
N ARG A 92 7.63 -8.20 -2.35
CA ARG A 92 7.88 -9.18 -1.31
C ARG A 92 7.39 -10.58 -1.66
N THR A 93 6.23 -10.73 -2.32
CA THR A 93 5.75 -12.04 -2.81
C THR A 93 6.56 -12.57 -3.99
N CYS A 94 7.13 -11.71 -4.84
CA CYS A 94 8.10 -12.13 -5.86
C CYS A 94 9.40 -12.65 -5.23
N ARG A 95 9.75 -12.18 -4.02
CA ARG A 95 10.97 -12.57 -3.31
C ARG A 95 10.77 -13.73 -2.33
N ALA A 96 9.57 -13.89 -1.78
CA ALA A 96 9.23 -14.90 -0.79
C ALA A 96 8.61 -16.15 -1.44
N ARG A 97 9.11 -17.35 -1.12
CA ARG A 97 8.55 -18.62 -1.62
C ARG A 97 7.30 -19.09 -0.86
N GLN A 98 7.01 -18.56 0.33
CA GLN A 98 5.86 -18.94 1.17
C GLN A 98 5.11 -17.74 1.78
N LEU A 99 3.79 -17.87 1.93
CA LEU A 99 2.91 -16.89 2.60
C LEU A 99 3.32 -16.58 4.05
N ARG A 100 4.00 -17.52 4.70
CA ARG A 100 4.41 -17.42 6.11
C ARG A 100 5.52 -16.39 6.28
N ASP A 101 6.43 -16.28 5.32
CA ASP A 101 7.52 -15.29 5.29
C ASP A 101 7.02 -13.85 5.03
N LEU A 102 5.76 -13.70 4.61
CA LEU A 102 5.12 -12.40 4.40
C LEU A 102 4.66 -11.77 5.73
N PHE A 103 4.24 -12.59 6.69
CA PHE A 103 3.67 -12.16 7.97
C PHE A 103 4.58 -12.41 9.17
N LEU A 104 5.53 -13.34 9.08
CA LEU A 104 6.48 -13.63 10.16
C LEU A 104 7.87 -13.12 9.81
N PRO A 105 8.55 -12.40 10.73
CA PRO A 105 10.00 -12.29 10.65
C PRO A 105 10.57 -13.71 10.78
N SER A 106 11.44 -14.13 9.85
CA SER A 106 12.25 -15.32 10.07
C SER A 106 13.09 -15.06 11.33
N ARG A 107 12.65 -15.59 12.47
CA ARG A 107 13.36 -15.51 13.74
C ARG A 107 14.65 -16.29 13.52
N SER A 108 15.73 -15.61 13.16
CA SER A 108 17.05 -16.22 13.14
C SER A 108 17.32 -16.67 14.56
N SER A 109 17.40 -17.98 14.73
CA SER A 109 17.95 -18.63 15.92
C SER A 109 19.42 -18.24 16.04
N ASP A 110 19.70 -17.07 16.58
CA ASP A 110 21.01 -16.70 17.11
C ASP A 110 20.78 -16.14 18.51
N TRP A 111 20.35 -17.02 19.42
CA TRP A 111 20.80 -16.95 20.80
C TRP A 111 21.93 -17.96 20.91
N ARG A 112 23.14 -17.42 20.78
CA ARG A 112 24.39 -18.11 21.13
C ARG A 112 24.82 -17.63 22.49
#